data_AF-K2CGA2-F1
#
_entry.id   AF-K2CGA2-F1
#
_cell.length_a   1.000
_cell.length_b   1.000
_cell.length_c   1.000
_cell.angle_alpha   90.00
_cell.angle_beta   90.00
_cell.angle_gamma   90.00
#
_symmetry.space_group_name_H-M   'P 1'
#
loop_
_entity.id
_entity.type
_entity.pdbx_description
1 polymer ?
#
loop_
_entity_poly.entity_id
_entity_poly.type
_entity_poly.pdbx_seq_one_letter_code
_entity_poly.pdbx_strand_id
1 'polypeptide(L)'
;MMQRAESAFWTSQNSSYVRPVDVAVRKISSFEAVGFVRGVRSVFNVIEAADPDIIFLPERGAGPIDWALQRFGEIYRGKERFKVFLPIGTCVDPFTCAEWGPGKRDKSEIVGKIVGNLRETRDWLSKPLLIDEVQSGATITKVTHDLVRALIGLYSGGSVQPITDKLQVVAVQDNRNGWLAQKKAKGYTSIVDNSKAYIQGFITEMPLFTVDRQIFLNYLLAPKDSTRKQVVLPMVMQNTEAQEFIRNLVTVVTDPMRMDDYADELLQKDRYSERMLHERVDDGSIIAWYRQLAKAASSA
;
A
#
# COMPACT_ATOMS: atom_id res chain seq x y z
N MET A 1 21.36 -13.63 -14.00
CA MET A 1 22.00 -12.34 -13.61
C MET A 1 21.04 -11.39 -12.88
N MET A 2 19.76 -11.33 -13.24
CA MET A 2 18.74 -10.46 -12.61
C MET A 2 18.53 -10.68 -11.10
N GLN A 3 18.40 -11.92 -10.62
CA GLN A 3 18.25 -12.21 -9.18
C GLN A 3 19.45 -11.78 -8.32
N ARG A 4 20.67 -11.82 -8.88
CA ARG A 4 21.87 -11.33 -8.18
C ARG A 4 21.91 -9.81 -8.09
N ALA A 5 21.25 -9.10 -9.02
CA ALA A 5 21.12 -7.65 -8.96
C ALA A 5 20.05 -7.21 -7.95
N GLU A 6 18.93 -7.95 -7.84
CA GLU A 6 17.90 -7.74 -6.80
C GLU A 6 18.45 -8.00 -5.39
N SER A 7 19.26 -9.05 -5.20
CA SER A 7 19.91 -9.30 -3.91
C SER A 7 21.05 -8.31 -3.63
N ALA A 8 21.84 -7.94 -4.65
CA ALA A 8 22.93 -6.97 -4.52
C ALA A 8 22.42 -5.55 -4.23
N PHE A 9 21.24 -5.17 -4.72
CA PHE A 9 20.59 -3.87 -4.52
C PHE A 9 20.48 -3.49 -3.04
N TRP A 10 20.17 -4.46 -2.17
CA TRP A 10 20.06 -4.23 -0.72
C TRP A 10 21.35 -4.54 0.05
N THR A 11 22.25 -5.38 -0.50
CA THR A 11 23.38 -5.89 0.30
C THR A 11 24.67 -5.07 0.23
N SER A 12 24.89 -4.13 -0.70
CA SER A 12 26.29 -3.71 -0.94
C SER A 12 26.70 -2.24 -1.00
N GLN A 13 25.87 -1.18 -1.09
CA GLN A 13 26.46 0.17 -1.28
C GLN A 13 25.84 1.41 -0.60
N ASN A 14 25.05 1.30 0.47
CA ASN A 14 24.84 2.46 1.35
C ASN A 14 24.58 2.02 2.79
N SER A 15 25.58 2.20 3.65
CA SER A 15 25.47 2.03 5.11
C SER A 15 24.60 3.10 5.78
N SER A 16 23.84 3.88 5.01
CA SER A 16 23.01 5.02 5.40
C SER A 16 21.50 4.77 5.26
N TYR A 17 21.08 3.61 4.75
CA TYR A 17 19.66 3.27 4.70
C TYR A 17 19.17 2.78 6.06
N VAL A 18 18.37 3.62 6.72
CA VAL A 18 17.70 3.28 7.98
C VAL A 18 16.74 2.11 7.72
N ARG A 19 16.67 1.10 8.60
CA ARG A 19 15.74 -0.01 8.42
C ARG A 19 14.30 0.44 8.76
N PRO A 20 13.27 -0.08 8.07
CA PRO A 20 11.86 0.07 8.45
C PRO A 20 11.62 -0.18 9.95
N VAL A 21 12.19 -1.25 10.49
CA VAL A 21 12.05 -1.61 11.91
C VAL A 21 12.71 -0.60 12.86
N ASP A 22 13.90 -0.07 12.50
CA ASP A 22 14.59 0.95 13.31
C ASP A 22 13.76 2.23 13.38
N VAL A 23 13.16 2.64 12.26
CA VAL A 23 12.26 3.78 12.19
C VAL A 23 11.01 3.55 13.03
N ALA A 24 10.45 2.33 13.00
CA ALA A 24 9.28 1.98 13.79
C ALA A 24 9.53 2.08 15.29
N VAL A 25 10.58 1.43 15.78
CA VAL A 25 10.92 1.44 17.22
C VAL A 25 11.13 2.88 17.73
N ARG A 26 11.75 3.74 16.92
CA ARG A 26 12.08 5.12 17.33
C ARG A 26 10.92 6.09 17.27
N LYS A 27 9.96 5.89 16.35
CA LYS A 27 9.06 6.98 15.92
C LYS A 27 7.58 6.59 15.82
N ILE A 28 7.22 5.34 16.04
CA ILE A 28 5.85 4.84 15.89
C ILE A 28 5.39 4.30 17.24
N SER A 29 4.30 4.84 17.78
CA SER A 29 3.73 4.35 19.03
C SER A 29 3.02 3.00 18.82
N SER A 30 2.99 2.15 19.85
CA SER A 30 2.26 0.88 19.81
C SER A 30 0.77 1.07 19.56
N PHE A 31 0.16 2.15 20.08
CA PHE A 31 -1.25 2.47 19.84
C PHE A 31 -1.55 2.79 18.38
N GLU A 32 -0.71 3.60 17.73
CA GLU A 32 -0.84 3.87 16.29
C GLU A 32 -0.66 2.58 15.49
N ALA A 33 0.35 1.78 15.82
CA ALA A 33 0.62 0.49 15.19
C ALA A 33 -0.58 -0.47 15.27
N VAL A 34 -1.18 -0.64 16.45
CA VAL A 34 -2.41 -1.41 16.63
C VAL A 34 -3.57 -0.80 15.85
N GLY A 35 -3.72 0.53 15.89
CA GLY A 35 -4.78 1.26 15.19
C GLY A 35 -4.74 1.04 13.67
N PHE A 36 -3.54 1.05 13.06
CA PHE A 36 -3.37 0.75 11.64
C PHE A 36 -3.79 -0.67 11.32
N VAL A 37 -3.32 -1.67 12.08
CA VAL A 37 -3.68 -3.08 11.82
C VAL A 37 -5.18 -3.29 11.96
N ARG A 38 -5.83 -2.68 12.96
CA ARG A 38 -7.31 -2.71 13.11
C ARG A 38 -8.00 -2.03 11.94
N GLY A 39 -7.48 -0.90 11.48
CA GLY A 39 -7.95 -0.22 10.28
C GLY A 39 -7.87 -1.10 9.03
N VAL A 40 -6.72 -1.71 8.77
CA VAL A 40 -6.56 -2.64 7.63
C VAL A 40 -7.45 -3.87 7.79
N ARG A 41 -7.74 -4.35 9.01
CA ARG A 41 -8.72 -5.42 9.24
C ARG A 41 -10.12 -5.00 8.79
N SER A 42 -10.52 -3.76 9.02
CA SER A 42 -11.79 -3.23 8.51
C SER A 42 -11.81 -3.20 6.98
N VAL A 43 -10.70 -2.80 6.34
CA VAL A 43 -10.55 -2.89 4.88
C VAL A 43 -10.67 -4.33 4.39
N PHE A 44 -10.02 -5.29 5.07
CA PHE A 44 -10.11 -6.71 4.76
C PHE A 44 -11.56 -7.22 4.82
N ASN A 45 -12.30 -6.86 5.87
CA ASN A 45 -13.71 -7.24 6.00
C ASN A 45 -14.58 -6.67 4.87
N VAL A 46 -14.31 -5.43 4.43
CA VAL A 46 -14.99 -4.83 3.27
C VAL A 46 -14.69 -5.62 2.00
N ILE A 47 -13.42 -6.00 1.78
CA ILE A 47 -13.01 -6.81 0.63
C ILE A 47 -13.69 -8.19 0.64
N GLU A 48 -13.76 -8.85 1.79
CA GLU A 48 -14.44 -10.14 1.94
C GLU A 48 -15.95 -10.03 1.65
N ALA A 49 -16.61 -8.98 2.16
CA ALA A 49 -18.04 -8.75 1.93
C ALA A 49 -18.36 -8.33 0.48
N ALA A 50 -17.48 -7.53 -0.12
CA ALA A 50 -17.63 -7.00 -1.46
C ALA A 50 -17.33 -8.02 -2.56
N ASP A 51 -16.50 -9.03 -2.24
CA ASP A 51 -16.03 -10.10 -3.12
C ASP A 51 -15.56 -9.60 -4.50
N PRO A 52 -14.59 -8.66 -4.56
CA PRO A 52 -14.12 -8.13 -5.83
C PRO A 52 -13.19 -9.12 -6.52
N ASP A 53 -13.27 -9.17 -7.83
CA ASP A 53 -12.39 -10.01 -8.66
C ASP A 53 -11.01 -9.33 -8.82
N ILE A 54 -11.00 -7.99 -8.87
CA ILE A 54 -9.81 -7.17 -9.07
C ILE A 54 -9.75 -6.01 -8.07
N ILE A 55 -8.56 -5.79 -7.51
CA ILE A 55 -8.27 -4.71 -6.57
C ILE A 55 -7.21 -3.79 -7.15
N PHE A 56 -7.52 -2.51 -7.30
CA PHE A 56 -6.61 -1.45 -7.72
C PHE A 56 -5.99 -0.76 -6.50
N LEU A 57 -4.66 -0.62 -6.52
CA LEU A 57 -3.84 -0.08 -5.44
C LEU A 57 -2.91 1.01 -5.99
N PRO A 58 -3.20 2.31 -5.76
CA PRO A 58 -2.27 3.38 -6.12
C PRO A 58 -0.97 3.28 -5.33
N GLU A 59 0.17 3.22 -6.01
CA GLU A 59 1.53 3.19 -5.43
C GLU A 59 1.93 4.55 -4.83
N ARG A 60 1.13 5.00 -3.86
CA ARG A 60 1.28 6.22 -3.06
C ARG A 60 0.82 5.94 -1.64
N GLY A 61 1.46 4.98 -0.98
CA GLY A 61 1.04 4.57 0.36
C GLY A 61 0.23 3.28 0.44
N ALA A 62 -0.12 2.66 -0.69
CA ALA A 62 -0.87 1.42 -0.68
C ALA A 62 -0.03 0.19 -0.30
N GLY A 63 1.31 0.23 -0.40
CA GLY A 63 2.21 -0.89 -0.07
C GLY A 63 1.96 -1.47 1.32
N PRO A 64 2.09 -0.68 2.41
CA PRO A 64 1.79 -1.14 3.75
C PRO A 64 0.39 -1.75 3.93
N ILE A 65 -0.62 -1.16 3.28
CA ILE A 65 -2.00 -1.67 3.33
C ILE A 65 -2.06 -3.03 2.63
N ASP A 66 -1.46 -3.15 1.44
CA ASP A 66 -1.45 -4.39 0.67
C ASP A 66 -0.77 -5.54 1.43
N TRP A 67 0.41 -5.31 2.00
CA TRP A 67 1.15 -6.33 2.73
C TRP A 67 0.41 -6.80 3.98
N ALA A 68 -0.25 -5.87 4.68
CA ALA A 68 -1.10 -6.21 5.81
C ALA A 68 -2.34 -7.01 5.37
N LEU A 69 -2.98 -6.66 4.25
CA LEU A 69 -4.08 -7.43 3.66
C LEU A 69 -3.64 -8.84 3.24
N GLN A 70 -2.46 -9.00 2.63
CA GLN A 70 -1.90 -10.31 2.30
C GLN A 70 -1.79 -11.17 3.56
N ARG A 71 -1.26 -10.61 4.66
CA ARG A 71 -1.12 -11.35 5.91
C ARG A 71 -2.46 -11.73 6.53
N PHE A 72 -3.46 -10.85 6.48
CA PHE A 72 -4.81 -11.20 6.90
C PHE A 72 -5.42 -12.33 6.05
N GLY A 73 -5.21 -12.31 4.74
CA GLY A 73 -5.63 -13.40 3.84
C GLY A 73 -5.02 -14.74 4.23
N GLU A 74 -3.75 -14.78 4.63
CA GLU A 74 -3.09 -16.00 5.11
C GLU A 74 -3.67 -16.50 6.45
N ILE A 75 -3.86 -15.59 7.41
CA ILE A 75 -4.35 -15.93 8.75
C ILE A 75 -5.80 -16.43 8.69
N TYR A 76 -6.65 -15.74 7.94
CA TYR A 76 -8.09 -16.00 7.88
C TYR A 76 -8.51 -16.85 6.67
N ARG A 77 -7.56 -17.38 5.89
CA ARG A 77 -7.81 -18.15 4.65
C ARG A 77 -8.74 -17.40 3.68
N GLY A 78 -8.48 -16.10 3.51
CA GLY A 78 -9.22 -15.24 2.59
C GLY A 78 -9.00 -15.66 1.13
N LYS A 79 -9.93 -15.29 0.26
CA LYS A 79 -9.80 -15.56 -1.18
C LYS A 79 -8.62 -14.79 -1.78
N GLU A 80 -7.84 -15.46 -2.62
CA GLU A 80 -6.85 -14.79 -3.44
C GLU A 80 -7.56 -13.92 -4.48
N ARG A 81 -7.13 -12.66 -4.60
CA ARG A 81 -7.73 -11.66 -5.50
C ARG A 81 -6.64 -11.06 -6.35
N PHE A 82 -7.00 -10.70 -7.58
CA PHE A 82 -6.03 -10.13 -8.49
C PHE A 82 -5.80 -8.67 -8.17
N LYS A 83 -4.55 -8.33 -7.86
CA LYS A 83 -4.16 -6.99 -7.43
C LYS A 83 -3.42 -6.28 -8.54
N VAL A 84 -3.76 -5.02 -8.75
CA VAL A 84 -3.18 -4.16 -9.78
C VAL A 84 -2.65 -2.90 -9.13
N PHE A 85 -1.33 -2.78 -9.15
CA PHE A 85 -0.64 -1.60 -8.69
C PHE A 85 -0.68 -0.50 -9.75
N LEU A 86 -1.12 0.69 -9.35
CA LEU A 86 -1.18 1.88 -10.22
C LEU A 86 0.02 2.78 -9.86
N PRO A 87 1.07 2.86 -10.70
CA PRO A 87 2.28 3.63 -10.43
C PRO A 87 2.06 5.13 -10.69
N ILE A 88 1.19 5.73 -9.89
CA ILE A 88 0.71 7.13 -10.04
C ILE A 88 1.04 7.99 -8.81
N GLY A 89 1.83 7.45 -7.88
CA GLY A 89 2.28 8.15 -6.69
C GLY A 89 3.56 8.94 -6.86
N THR A 90 4.02 9.49 -5.74
CA THR A 90 5.40 9.97 -5.60
C THR A 90 6.30 8.76 -5.41
N CYS A 91 7.42 8.78 -6.10
CA CYS A 91 8.42 7.74 -6.18
C CYS A 91 9.74 8.32 -5.69
N VAL A 92 10.60 7.45 -5.19
CA VAL A 92 11.99 7.81 -4.89
C VAL A 92 12.88 7.05 -5.84
N ASP A 93 13.74 7.76 -6.55
CA ASP A 93 14.83 7.12 -7.30
C ASP A 93 15.79 6.46 -6.29
N PRO A 94 16.04 5.15 -6.41
CA PRO A 94 16.79 4.43 -5.38
C PRO A 94 18.29 4.71 -5.38
N PHE A 95 18.82 5.41 -6.39
CA PHE A 95 20.24 5.75 -6.50
C PHE A 95 20.52 7.18 -6.04
N THR A 96 19.62 8.10 -6.34
CA THR A 96 19.76 9.53 -6.09
C THR A 96 18.93 10.02 -4.92
N CYS A 97 18.03 9.18 -4.40
CA CYS A 97 16.99 9.54 -3.43
C CYS A 97 16.10 10.71 -3.90
N ALA A 98 16.10 11.01 -5.21
CA ALA A 98 15.31 12.09 -5.77
C ALA A 98 13.84 11.69 -5.82
N GLU A 99 12.99 12.54 -5.26
CA GLU A 99 11.55 12.38 -5.38
C GLU A 99 11.06 12.81 -6.76
N TRP A 100 10.20 12.00 -7.37
CA TRP A 100 9.51 12.37 -8.58
C TRP A 100 8.14 11.69 -8.64
N GLY A 101 7.23 12.21 -9.44
CA GLY A 101 5.94 11.56 -9.66
C GLY A 101 5.39 11.94 -11.03
N PRO A 102 4.55 11.08 -11.64
CA PRO A 102 3.95 11.40 -12.94
C PRO A 102 3.10 12.66 -12.86
N GLY A 103 3.10 13.48 -13.92
CA GLY A 103 2.22 14.65 -14.02
C GLY A 103 0.75 14.23 -14.06
N LYS A 104 -0.18 15.18 -13.83
CA LYS A 104 -1.63 14.88 -13.81
C LYS A 104 -2.12 14.19 -15.10
N ARG A 105 -1.59 14.60 -16.26
CA ARG A 105 -1.89 13.98 -17.56
C ARG A 105 -1.36 12.55 -17.62
N ASP A 106 -0.11 12.35 -17.23
CA ASP A 106 0.57 11.05 -17.27
C ASP A 106 -0.12 10.05 -16.35
N LYS A 107 -0.56 10.47 -15.15
CA LYS A 107 -1.34 9.60 -14.23
C LYS A 107 -2.59 9.04 -14.92
N SER A 108 -3.33 9.87 -15.65
CA SER A 108 -4.53 9.41 -16.38
C SER A 108 -4.17 8.47 -17.52
N GLU A 109 -3.08 8.71 -18.25
CA GLU A 109 -2.60 7.83 -19.32
C GLU A 109 -2.10 6.48 -18.78
N ILE A 110 -1.39 6.47 -17.65
CA ILE A 110 -0.94 5.27 -16.94
C ILE A 110 -2.15 4.40 -16.56
N VAL A 111 -3.17 4.97 -15.93
CA VAL A 111 -4.40 4.24 -15.55
C VAL A 111 -5.08 3.67 -16.80
N GLY A 112 -5.23 4.48 -17.86
CA GLY A 112 -5.82 4.03 -19.12
C GLY A 112 -5.06 2.87 -19.76
N LYS A 113 -3.73 2.95 -19.84
CA LYS A 113 -2.87 1.89 -20.40
C LYS A 113 -2.96 0.60 -19.60
N ILE A 114 -2.89 0.68 -18.27
CA ILE A 114 -2.97 -0.51 -17.41
C ILE A 114 -4.33 -1.21 -17.57
N VAL A 115 -5.43 -0.45 -17.50
CA VAL A 115 -6.78 -1.02 -17.67
C VAL A 115 -7.00 -1.57 -19.09
N GLY A 116 -6.47 -0.89 -20.11
CA GLY A 116 -6.50 -1.37 -21.49
C GLY A 116 -5.80 -2.72 -21.64
N ASN A 117 -4.56 -2.82 -21.17
CA ASN A 117 -3.80 -4.08 -21.21
C ASN A 117 -4.49 -5.21 -20.45
N LEU A 118 -5.13 -4.90 -19.31
CA LEU A 118 -5.88 -5.90 -18.54
C LEU A 118 -7.10 -6.41 -19.30
N ARG A 119 -7.80 -5.54 -20.03
CA ARG A 119 -8.95 -5.93 -20.86
C ARG A 119 -8.56 -6.81 -22.04
N GLU A 120 -7.40 -6.55 -22.64
CA GLU A 120 -6.89 -7.36 -23.75
C GLU A 120 -6.43 -8.75 -23.30
N THR A 121 -6.08 -8.90 -22.01
CA THR A 121 -5.47 -10.13 -21.48
C THR A 121 -6.36 -10.91 -20.51
N ARG A 122 -7.51 -10.35 -20.10
CA ARG A 122 -8.40 -10.95 -19.08
C ARG A 122 -9.88 -10.78 -19.43
N ASP A 123 -10.62 -11.87 -19.34
CA ASP A 123 -12.05 -11.92 -19.69
C ASP A 123 -13.02 -11.45 -18.58
N TRP A 124 -12.54 -11.15 -17.36
CA TRP A 124 -13.41 -11.12 -16.15
C TRP A 124 -13.34 -9.86 -15.28
N LEU A 125 -13.24 -8.66 -15.86
CA LEU A 125 -13.25 -7.42 -15.07
C LEU A 125 -14.67 -6.99 -14.67
N SER A 126 -15.42 -7.79 -13.89
CA SER A 126 -16.79 -7.47 -13.48
C SER A 126 -16.88 -6.62 -12.22
N LYS A 127 -16.14 -6.98 -11.15
CA LYS A 127 -16.25 -6.35 -9.83
C LYS A 127 -14.96 -5.66 -9.39
N PRO A 128 -14.69 -4.44 -9.88
CA PRO A 128 -13.50 -3.69 -9.51
C PRO A 128 -13.64 -3.01 -8.15
N LEU A 129 -12.59 -3.09 -7.35
CA LEU A 129 -12.44 -2.35 -6.10
C LEU A 129 -11.17 -1.50 -6.13
N LEU A 130 -11.26 -0.24 -5.69
CA LEU A 130 -10.13 0.68 -5.49
C LEU A 130 -9.91 0.87 -3.99
N ILE A 131 -8.66 0.73 -3.53
CA ILE A 131 -8.25 1.11 -2.17
C ILE A 131 -7.31 2.29 -2.30
N ASP A 132 -7.63 3.42 -1.67
CA ASP A 132 -6.86 4.65 -1.85
C ASP A 132 -6.90 5.55 -0.61
N GLU A 133 -5.83 6.30 -0.40
CA GLU A 133 -5.67 7.23 0.70
C GLU A 133 -6.40 8.56 0.43
N VAL A 134 -7.04 9.10 1.47
CA VAL A 134 -7.65 10.42 1.50
C VAL A 134 -6.68 11.45 2.08
N GLN A 135 -5.83 12.03 1.23
CA GLN A 135 -4.92 13.12 1.65
C GLN A 135 -5.59 14.51 1.66
N SER A 136 -6.29 14.87 0.58
CA SER A 136 -6.99 16.16 0.44
C SER A 136 -8.33 16.03 -0.31
N GLY A 137 -8.80 14.79 -0.51
CA GLY A 137 -9.98 14.42 -1.29
C GLY A 137 -9.86 14.59 -2.81
N ALA A 138 -9.05 15.54 -3.31
CA ALA A 138 -8.86 15.75 -4.74
C ALA A 138 -8.14 14.56 -5.42
N THR A 139 -7.16 13.98 -4.72
CA THR A 139 -6.29 12.91 -5.23
C THR A 139 -7.08 11.61 -5.47
N ILE A 140 -7.82 11.13 -4.46
CA ILE A 140 -8.69 9.94 -4.58
C ILE A 140 -9.80 10.14 -5.62
N THR A 141 -10.39 11.34 -5.68
CA THR A 141 -11.44 11.67 -6.66
C THR A 141 -10.91 11.55 -8.09
N LYS A 142 -9.69 12.02 -8.35
CA LYS A 142 -9.08 11.97 -9.68
C LYS A 142 -8.79 10.54 -10.12
N VAL A 143 -8.21 9.71 -9.25
CA VAL A 143 -7.94 8.29 -9.55
C VAL A 143 -9.22 7.53 -9.79
N THR A 144 -10.21 7.69 -8.90
CA THR A 144 -11.53 7.08 -9.02
C THR A 144 -12.15 7.41 -10.39
N HIS A 145 -12.11 8.67 -10.78
CA HIS A 145 -12.67 9.11 -12.05
C HIS A 145 -11.89 8.60 -13.27
N ASP A 146 -10.55 8.60 -13.22
CA ASP A 146 -9.73 8.07 -14.32
C ASP A 146 -9.92 6.55 -14.48
N LEU A 147 -10.05 5.84 -13.37
CA LEU A 147 -10.33 4.41 -13.34
C LEU A 147 -11.73 4.12 -13.89
N VAL A 148 -12.76 4.84 -13.45
CA VAL A 148 -14.12 4.73 -14.00
C VAL A 148 -14.13 4.97 -15.51
N ARG A 149 -13.47 6.04 -15.98
CA ARG A 149 -13.39 6.33 -17.41
C ARG A 149 -12.70 5.19 -18.19
N ALA A 150 -11.64 4.63 -17.64
CA ALA A 150 -10.91 3.53 -18.26
C ALA A 150 -11.75 2.24 -18.28
N LEU A 151 -12.44 1.94 -17.19
CA LEU A 151 -13.30 0.77 -17.07
C LEU A 151 -14.63 0.91 -17.86
N ILE A 152 -15.14 2.11 -18.11
CA ILE A 152 -16.31 2.28 -19.00
C ILE A 152 -15.89 2.31 -20.49
N GLY A 153 -14.60 2.22 -20.80
CA GLY A 153 -14.09 2.24 -22.17
C GLY A 153 -14.02 3.62 -22.79
N LEU A 154 -14.18 4.70 -22.00
CA LEU A 154 -14.13 6.09 -22.48
C LEU A 154 -12.72 6.52 -22.92
N TYR A 155 -11.68 5.74 -22.61
CA TYR A 155 -10.33 5.97 -23.12
C TYR A 155 -10.00 5.14 -24.37
N SER A 156 -10.83 4.17 -24.76
CA SER A 156 -10.45 3.13 -25.71
C SER A 156 -10.97 3.32 -27.14
N GLY A 157 -11.80 4.34 -27.42
CA GLY A 157 -12.27 4.67 -28.78
C GLY A 157 -13.04 3.55 -29.51
N GLY A 158 -13.32 2.43 -28.85
CA GLY A 158 -13.99 1.25 -29.40
C GLY A 158 -15.23 0.86 -28.60
N SER A 159 -16.07 0.02 -29.20
CA SER A 159 -17.28 -0.58 -28.62
C SER A 159 -16.91 -1.63 -27.57
N VAL A 160 -16.41 -1.19 -26.41
CA VAL A 160 -16.09 -2.08 -25.28
C VAL A 160 -17.30 -2.12 -24.36
N GLN A 161 -17.76 -3.32 -24.00
CA GLN A 161 -18.85 -3.45 -23.03
C GLN A 161 -18.44 -2.78 -21.71
N PRO A 162 -19.29 -1.91 -21.14
CA PRO A 162 -19.00 -1.29 -19.85
C PRO A 162 -18.97 -2.38 -18.76
N ILE A 163 -18.17 -2.16 -17.72
CA ILE A 163 -18.34 -2.89 -16.45
C ILE A 163 -19.80 -2.85 -16.04
N THR A 164 -20.32 -4.01 -15.64
CA THR A 164 -21.72 -4.16 -15.23
C THR A 164 -21.95 -3.64 -13.82
N ASP A 165 -20.94 -3.73 -12.95
CA ASP A 165 -21.03 -3.30 -11.55
C ASP A 165 -20.34 -1.95 -11.29
N LYS A 166 -20.76 -1.30 -10.20
CA LYS A 166 -20.17 -0.03 -9.74
C LYS A 166 -18.72 -0.25 -9.32
N LEU A 167 -17.88 0.76 -9.52
CA LEU A 167 -16.56 0.78 -8.91
C LEU A 167 -16.72 0.91 -7.40
N GLN A 168 -16.31 -0.11 -6.65
CA GLN A 168 -16.22 -0.04 -5.21
C GLN A 168 -14.97 0.75 -4.83
N VAL A 169 -15.07 1.63 -3.83
CA VAL A 169 -13.97 2.48 -3.38
C VAL A 169 -13.86 2.39 -1.87
N VAL A 170 -12.76 1.83 -1.37
CA VAL A 170 -12.38 1.91 0.04
C VAL A 170 -11.47 3.13 0.22
N ALA A 171 -12.06 4.19 0.75
CA ALA A 171 -11.36 5.43 1.05
C ALA A 171 -10.75 5.34 2.46
N VAL A 172 -9.42 5.30 2.51
CA VAL A 172 -8.67 5.20 3.76
C VAL A 172 -8.32 6.61 4.25
N GLN A 173 -8.85 7.00 5.41
CA GLN A 173 -8.67 8.32 5.98
C GLN A 173 -7.70 8.28 7.17
N ASP A 174 -6.62 9.06 7.07
CA ASP A 174 -5.68 9.22 8.18
C ASP A 174 -6.33 9.97 9.34
N ASN A 175 -6.35 9.33 10.52
CA ASN A 175 -6.96 9.88 11.73
C ASN A 175 -5.94 10.47 12.72
N ARG A 176 -4.63 10.45 12.41
CA ARG A 176 -3.60 11.09 13.27
C ARG A 176 -3.78 12.61 13.35
N ASN A 177 -4.17 13.23 12.25
CA ASN A 177 -4.47 14.66 12.18
C ASN A 177 -5.99 14.87 12.17
N GLY A 178 -6.58 15.11 13.35
CA GLY A 178 -8.03 15.32 13.51
C GLY A 178 -8.63 16.41 12.59
N TRP A 179 -7.81 17.31 12.03
CA TRP A 179 -8.22 18.28 11.02
C TRP A 179 -8.53 17.66 9.64
N LEU A 180 -7.76 16.66 9.19
CA LEU A 180 -8.04 15.92 7.95
C LEU A 180 -9.26 14.99 8.09
N ALA A 181 -9.49 14.45 9.28
CA ALA A 181 -10.72 13.76 9.63
C ALA A 181 -11.96 14.65 9.41
N GLN A 182 -11.84 15.94 9.76
CA GLN A 182 -12.94 16.92 9.72
C GLN A 182 -13.13 17.58 8.35
N LYS A 183 -12.06 17.74 7.56
CA LYS A 183 -12.15 18.42 6.25
C LYS A 183 -12.63 17.45 5.18
N LYS A 184 -13.94 17.20 5.17
CA LYS A 184 -14.66 16.48 4.10
C LYS A 184 -14.58 17.27 2.79
N ALA A 185 -13.46 17.18 2.08
CA ALA A 185 -13.33 17.81 0.77
C ALA A 185 -14.45 17.30 -0.15
N LYS A 186 -15.10 18.18 -0.91
CA LYS A 186 -16.32 17.90 -1.69
C LYS A 186 -16.26 16.60 -2.52
N GLY A 187 -15.09 16.27 -3.07
CA GLY A 187 -14.88 15.04 -3.83
C GLY A 187 -14.95 13.76 -2.98
N TYR A 188 -14.39 13.78 -1.77
CA TYR A 188 -14.51 12.70 -0.79
C TYR A 188 -15.96 12.49 -0.37
N THR A 189 -16.68 13.56 -0.03
CA THR A 189 -18.13 13.49 0.28
C THR A 189 -18.93 12.84 -0.84
N SER A 190 -18.62 13.13 -2.11
CA SER A 190 -19.33 12.53 -3.25
C SER A 190 -19.09 11.03 -3.44
N ILE A 191 -17.95 10.51 -2.97
CA ILE A 191 -17.65 9.07 -2.97
C ILE A 191 -18.44 8.40 -1.84
N VAL A 192 -18.45 9.02 -0.67
CA VAL A 192 -19.04 8.48 0.57
C VAL A 192 -20.56 8.51 0.55
N ASP A 193 -21.15 9.60 0.07
CA ASP A 193 -22.60 9.75 -0.02
C ASP A 193 -23.21 8.94 -1.19
N ASN A 194 -22.39 8.16 -1.90
CA ASN A 194 -22.77 7.38 -3.08
C ASN A 194 -23.53 8.23 -4.12
N SER A 195 -23.16 9.52 -4.22
CA SER A 195 -23.88 10.49 -5.05
C SER A 195 -23.68 10.26 -6.55
N LYS A 196 -22.77 9.35 -6.93
CA LYS A 196 -22.50 8.98 -8.32
C LYS A 196 -22.96 7.55 -8.57
N ALA A 197 -23.78 7.36 -9.59
CA ALA A 197 -24.41 6.08 -9.89
C ALA A 197 -23.42 4.92 -10.13
N TYR A 198 -22.19 5.23 -10.55
CA TYR A 198 -21.14 4.27 -10.90
C TYR A 198 -20.11 4.02 -9.79
N ILE A 199 -20.32 4.57 -8.57
CA ILE A 199 -19.41 4.40 -7.42
C ILE A 199 -20.20 3.82 -6.24
N GLN A 200 -19.54 2.95 -5.48
CA GLN A 200 -19.95 2.57 -4.14
C GLN A 200 -18.80 2.79 -3.16
N GLY A 201 -18.94 3.76 -2.26
CA GLY A 201 -17.89 4.17 -1.31
C GLY A 201 -18.01 3.50 0.06
N PHE A 202 -16.86 3.14 0.62
CA PHE A 202 -16.67 2.73 2.02
C PHE A 202 -15.57 3.60 2.63
N ILE A 203 -15.74 4.03 3.88
CA ILE A 203 -14.70 4.74 4.62
C ILE A 203 -14.06 3.78 5.61
N THR A 204 -12.74 3.85 5.72
CA THR A 204 -12.04 3.29 6.87
C THR A 204 -11.08 4.32 7.44
N GLU A 205 -11.24 4.62 8.72
CA GLU A 205 -10.34 5.52 9.45
C GLU A 205 -9.23 4.68 10.10
N MET A 206 -7.97 5.09 9.89
CA MET A 206 -6.82 4.44 10.52
C MET A 206 -5.62 5.37 10.57
N PRO A 207 -4.69 5.21 11.53
CA PRO A 207 -3.47 6.00 11.56
C PRO A 207 -2.51 5.54 10.45
N LEU A 208 -2.14 6.44 9.54
CA LEU A 208 -1.29 6.14 8.39
C LEU A 208 0.21 6.39 8.65
N PHE A 209 0.70 5.98 9.83
CA PHE A 209 2.07 6.24 10.29
C PHE A 209 3.19 5.66 9.41
N THR A 210 2.89 4.64 8.60
CA THR A 210 3.81 3.96 7.66
C THR A 210 3.65 4.42 6.22
N VAL A 211 2.55 5.08 5.88
CA VAL A 211 2.26 5.53 4.50
C VAL A 211 3.01 6.83 4.18
N ASP A 212 3.28 7.65 5.20
CA ASP A 212 3.96 8.94 5.05
C ASP A 212 5.47 8.87 4.86
N ARG A 213 6.10 7.71 5.10
CA ARG A 213 7.56 7.58 5.03
C ARG A 213 7.95 6.68 3.87
N GLN A 214 8.65 7.26 2.91
CA GLN A 214 9.22 6.60 1.73
C GLN A 214 9.96 5.29 2.04
N ILE A 215 10.52 5.18 3.25
CA ILE A 215 11.20 3.97 3.74
C ILE A 215 10.30 2.73 3.83
N PHE A 216 8.98 2.88 3.90
CA PHE A 216 8.01 1.79 3.94
C PHE A 216 7.22 1.64 2.63
N LEU A 217 7.60 2.34 1.56
CA LEU A 217 6.91 2.28 0.28
C LEU A 217 7.67 1.37 -0.69
N ASN A 218 6.93 0.83 -1.67
CA ASN A 218 7.55 0.31 -2.89
C ASN A 218 8.27 1.45 -3.62
N TYR A 219 9.27 1.10 -4.42
CA TYR A 219 10.00 2.04 -5.26
C TYR A 219 9.48 1.95 -6.69
N LEU A 220 9.43 3.06 -7.40
CA LEU A 220 9.10 3.08 -8.82
C LEU A 220 10.35 3.43 -9.63
N LEU A 221 10.77 2.52 -10.49
CA LEU A 221 11.86 2.72 -11.42
C LEU A 221 11.33 3.32 -12.72
N ALA A 222 11.72 4.56 -13.00
CA ALA A 222 11.51 5.16 -14.31
C ALA A 222 12.49 4.53 -15.32
N PRO A 223 12.02 4.13 -16.51
CA PRO A 223 12.93 3.72 -17.57
C PRO A 223 13.76 4.92 -18.06
N LYS A 224 15.06 4.69 -18.28
CA LYS A 224 16.07 5.73 -18.61
C LYS A 224 15.78 6.56 -19.87
N ASP A 225 14.94 6.06 -20.78
CA ASP A 225 14.67 6.66 -22.10
C ASP A 225 13.23 7.18 -22.28
N SER A 226 12.69 7.89 -21.29
CA SER A 226 11.44 8.63 -21.50
C SER A 226 11.71 9.89 -22.34
N THR A 227 11.85 9.74 -23.66
CA THR A 227 11.64 10.89 -24.53
C THR A 227 10.22 11.42 -24.29
N ARG A 228 10.04 12.74 -24.18
CA ARG A 228 8.77 13.40 -23.79
C ARG A 228 7.52 13.06 -24.63
N LYS A 229 7.63 12.18 -25.64
CA LYS A 229 6.55 11.84 -26.59
C LYS A 229 5.70 10.64 -26.18
N GLN A 230 6.14 9.77 -25.27
CA GLN A 230 5.35 8.61 -24.81
C GLN A 230 5.44 8.41 -23.31
N VAL A 231 4.30 8.19 -22.64
CA VAL A 231 4.25 7.78 -21.24
C VAL A 231 4.67 6.32 -21.14
N VAL A 232 5.81 6.07 -20.50
CA VAL A 232 6.28 4.71 -20.20
C VAL A 232 5.83 4.32 -18.80
N LEU A 233 5.30 3.11 -18.65
CA LEU A 233 4.85 2.60 -17.35
C LEU A 233 6.07 2.39 -16.43
N PRO A 234 6.10 3.03 -15.24
CA PRO A 234 7.14 2.76 -14.26
C PRO A 234 7.08 1.31 -13.79
N MET A 235 8.25 0.72 -13.50
CA MET A 235 8.33 -0.61 -12.91
C MET A 235 8.24 -0.49 -11.38
N VAL A 236 7.36 -1.27 -10.76
CA VAL A 236 7.22 -1.35 -9.31
C VAL A 236 8.26 -2.32 -8.74
N MET A 237 9.07 -1.84 -7.81
CA MET A 237 10.06 -2.62 -7.06
C MET A 237 9.60 -2.78 -5.62
N GLN A 238 9.51 -4.03 -5.16
CA GLN A 238 9.03 -4.33 -3.81
C GLN A 238 10.07 -3.99 -2.73
N ASN A 239 9.61 -3.36 -1.66
CA ASN A 239 10.40 -3.14 -0.45
C ASN A 239 10.21 -4.34 0.50
N THR A 240 11.04 -5.37 0.31
CA THR A 240 10.92 -6.65 1.01
C THR A 240 11.06 -6.53 2.53
N GLU A 241 11.95 -5.65 3.00
CA GLU A 241 12.14 -5.43 4.43
C GLU A 241 10.92 -4.75 5.08
N ALA A 242 10.36 -3.74 4.43
CA ALA A 242 9.14 -3.10 4.90
C ALA A 242 7.94 -4.06 4.85
N GLN A 243 7.86 -4.89 3.81
CA GLN A 243 6.84 -5.92 3.69
C GLN A 243 6.92 -6.94 4.84
N GLU A 244 8.11 -7.47 5.15
CA GLU A 244 8.30 -8.40 6.26
C GLU A 244 7.93 -7.74 7.60
N PHE A 245 8.39 -6.51 7.83
CA PHE A 245 8.03 -5.74 9.02
C PHE A 245 6.50 -5.60 9.19
N ILE A 246 5.78 -5.18 8.14
CA ILE A 246 4.32 -4.99 8.19
C ILE A 246 3.59 -6.34 8.40
N ARG A 247 4.05 -7.42 7.79
CA ARG A 247 3.47 -8.76 7.99
C ARG A 247 3.67 -9.25 9.42
N ASN A 248 4.82 -8.98 10.01
CA ASN A 248 5.10 -9.34 11.40
C ASN A 248 4.26 -8.50 12.36
N LEU A 249 4.11 -7.20 12.09
CA LEU A 249 3.21 -6.31 12.81
C LEU A 249 1.77 -6.87 12.85
N VAL A 250 1.22 -7.30 11.71
CA VAL A 250 -0.12 -7.91 11.67
C VAL A 250 -0.19 -9.19 12.50
N THR A 251 0.86 -10.02 12.45
CA THR A 251 0.92 -11.27 13.21
C THR A 251 0.83 -11.01 14.71
N VAL A 252 1.69 -10.12 15.23
CA VAL A 252 1.75 -9.81 16.67
C VAL A 252 0.46 -9.15 17.16
N VAL A 253 -0.16 -8.28 16.37
CA VAL A 253 -1.43 -7.64 16.77
C VAL A 253 -2.61 -8.62 16.71
N THR A 254 -2.59 -9.57 15.78
CA THR A 254 -3.68 -10.55 15.61
C THR A 254 -3.59 -11.70 16.61
N ASP A 255 -2.39 -12.11 16.97
CA ASP A 255 -2.13 -13.16 17.96
C ASP A 255 -1.03 -12.73 18.95
N PRO A 256 -1.38 -11.88 19.93
CA PRO A 256 -0.40 -11.35 20.88
C PRO A 256 0.26 -12.42 21.76
N MET A 257 -0.38 -13.59 21.93
CA MET A 257 0.13 -14.68 22.75
C MET A 257 1.36 -15.36 22.14
N ARG A 258 1.53 -15.25 20.81
CA ARG A 258 2.69 -15.80 20.08
C ARG A 258 3.88 -14.83 20.01
N MET A 259 3.84 -13.75 20.78
CA MET A 259 4.91 -12.75 20.76
C MET A 259 6.25 -13.34 21.23
N ASP A 260 6.25 -14.21 22.24
CA ASP A 260 7.51 -14.80 22.71
C ASP A 260 8.08 -15.81 21.69
N ASP A 261 7.24 -16.61 21.03
CA ASP A 261 7.66 -17.46 19.90
C ASP A 261 8.32 -16.63 18.78
N TYR A 262 7.72 -15.48 18.44
CA TYR A 262 8.23 -14.57 17.42
C TYR A 262 9.53 -13.86 17.85
N ALA A 263 9.67 -13.51 19.14
CA ALA A 263 10.91 -12.95 19.66
C ALA A 263 12.07 -13.95 19.50
N ASP A 264 11.81 -15.23 19.77
CA ASP A 264 12.80 -16.29 19.59
C ASP A 264 13.18 -16.49 18.10
N GLU A 265 12.21 -16.41 17.18
CA GLU A 265 12.47 -16.45 15.73
C GLU A 265 13.32 -15.26 15.24
N LEU A 266 13.02 -14.05 15.71
CA LEU A 266 13.80 -12.84 15.39
C LEU A 266 15.26 -12.99 15.84
N LEU A 267 15.48 -13.43 17.08
CA LEU A 267 16.81 -13.65 17.65
C LEU A 267 17.62 -14.75 16.95
N GLN A 268 16.94 -15.68 16.27
CA GLN A 268 17.60 -16.73 15.47
C GLN A 268 17.97 -16.24 14.06
N LYS A 269 17.13 -15.43 13.40
CA LYS A 269 17.38 -14.89 12.05
C LYS A 269 18.57 -13.93 12.01
N ASP A 270 18.76 -13.09 13.04
CA ASP A 270 19.79 -12.04 13.02
C ASP A 270 21.21 -12.52 13.37
N ARG A 271 21.37 -13.75 13.92
CA ARG A 271 22.70 -14.37 14.17
C ARG A 271 23.55 -14.56 12.90
N TYR A 272 22.95 -14.46 11.72
CA TYR A 272 23.66 -14.58 10.43
C TYR A 272 24.11 -13.24 9.82
N SER A 273 23.86 -12.10 10.47
CA SER A 273 24.13 -10.76 9.90
C SER A 273 25.13 -9.93 10.73
N GLU A 274 26.25 -10.53 11.14
CA GLU A 274 27.33 -9.90 11.94
C GLU A 274 28.13 -8.76 11.27
N ARG A 275 27.71 -8.24 10.11
CA ARG A 275 28.39 -7.10 9.48
C ARG A 275 27.38 -6.08 9.03
N MET A 276 27.13 -5.07 9.87
CA MET A 276 26.91 -3.65 9.51
C MET A 276 26.72 -2.80 10.78
N LEU A 277 27.47 -1.70 10.84
CA LEU A 277 27.92 -0.97 12.03
C LEU A 277 26.92 0.07 12.61
N HIS A 278 27.07 0.30 13.92
CA HIS A 278 26.89 1.55 14.72
C HIS A 278 25.61 2.40 14.72
N GLU A 279 24.59 2.17 13.89
CA GLU A 279 23.33 2.96 13.96
C GLU A 279 22.05 2.15 14.09
N ARG A 280 22.15 0.82 14.22
CA ARG A 280 21.01 -0.09 14.36
C ARG A 280 20.39 -0.01 15.76
N VAL A 281 19.07 -0.13 15.82
CA VAL A 281 18.38 -0.41 17.10
C VAL A 281 18.76 -1.83 17.53
N ASP A 282 19.09 -2.01 18.80
CA ASP A 282 19.43 -3.34 19.32
C ASP A 282 18.21 -4.26 19.34
N ASP A 283 18.45 -5.57 19.21
CA ASP A 283 17.39 -6.59 19.18
C ASP A 283 16.50 -6.53 20.43
N GLY A 284 17.08 -6.18 21.59
CA GLY A 284 16.34 -6.00 22.84
C GLY A 284 15.30 -4.89 22.75
N SER A 285 15.66 -3.75 22.17
CA SER A 285 14.76 -2.63 21.90
C SER A 285 13.67 -2.98 20.87
N ILE A 286 14.01 -3.75 19.83
CA ILE A 286 13.02 -4.24 18.84
C ILE A 286 12.00 -5.17 19.52
N ILE A 287 12.47 -6.14 20.29
CA ILE A 287 11.63 -7.09 21.04
C ILE A 287 10.77 -6.35 22.07
N ALA A 288 11.35 -5.39 22.79
CA ALA A 288 10.61 -4.58 23.76
C ALA A 288 9.47 -3.80 23.10
N TRP A 289 9.70 -3.23 21.92
CA TRP A 289 8.66 -2.53 21.15
C TRP A 289 7.53 -3.47 20.72
N TYR A 290 7.86 -4.65 20.20
CA TYR A 290 6.83 -5.65 19.86
C TYR A 290 6.09 -6.22 21.09
N ARG A 291 6.73 -6.33 22.26
CA ARG A 291 6.03 -6.68 23.51
C ARG A 291 5.06 -5.59 23.95
N GLN A 292 5.45 -4.31 23.81
CA GLN A 292 4.53 -3.20 24.06
C GLN A 292 3.35 -3.21 23.09
N LEU A 293 3.60 -3.56 21.81
CA LEU A 293 2.57 -3.76 20.80
C LEU A 293 1.59 -4.88 21.18
N ALA A 294 2.10 -6.06 21.55
CA ALA A 294 1.28 -7.20 21.99
C ALA A 294 0.42 -6.86 23.20
N LYS A 295 0.99 -6.14 24.18
CA LYS A 295 0.26 -5.64 25.35
C LYS A 295 -0.84 -4.66 24.96
N ALA A 296 -0.55 -3.69 24.09
CA ALA A 296 -1.53 -2.74 23.60
C ALA A 296 -2.68 -3.44 22.84
N ALA A 297 -2.35 -4.42 22.00
CA ALA A 297 -3.32 -5.21 21.25
C ALA A 297 -4.27 -6.03 22.15
N SER A 298 -3.77 -6.52 23.30
CA SER A 298 -4.53 -7.31 24.27
C SER A 298 -5.41 -6.46 25.20
N SER A 299 -5.09 -5.17 25.36
CA SER A 299 -5.74 -4.27 26.31
C SER A 299 -6.95 -3.50 25.77
N ALA A 300 -7.25 -3.64 24.48
CA ALA A 300 -8.20 -2.81 23.73
C ALA A 300 -9.09 -3.67 22.83
#